data_AF-A0A8R1V015-F1
#
_entry.id   AF-A0A8R1V015-F1
#
_cell.length_a   1.000
_cell.length_b   1.000
_cell.length_c   1.000
_cell.angle_alpha   90.00
_cell.angle_beta   90.00
_cell.angle_gamma   90.00
#
_symmetry.space_group_name_H-M   'P 1'
#
loop_
_entity.id
_entity.type
_entity.pdbx_description
1 polymer ?
#
loop_
_entity_poly.entity_id
_entity_poly.type
_entity_poly.pdbx_seq_one_letter_code
_entity_poly.pdbx_strand_id
1 'polypeptide(L)'
;MMEKPKDWIYPFKIGEEFTAKGFDQCERKMLYTIKGDSIVERWHTVDNSWPDEISTYVVQGDNMIQSMVCGDATCKKFFKRKN
;
A
#
# COMPACT_ATOMS: atom_id res chain seq x y z
N MET A 1 6.63 -13.83 -23.27
CA MET A 1 7.01 -14.30 -21.92
C MET A 1 7.06 -13.06 -21.05
N MET A 2 6.07 -12.82 -20.19
CA MET A 2 6.12 -11.65 -19.29
C MET A 2 7.15 -11.96 -18.20
N GLU A 3 8.20 -11.15 -18.14
CA GLU A 3 9.19 -11.23 -17.07
C GLU A 3 8.48 -11.09 -15.72
N LYS A 4 8.90 -11.88 -14.72
CA LYS A 4 8.36 -11.73 -13.37
C LYS A 4 8.60 -10.28 -12.93
N PRO A 5 7.57 -9.57 -12.42
CA PRO A 5 7.78 -8.22 -11.93
C PRO A 5 8.87 -8.26 -10.84
N LYS A 6 9.84 -7.36 -10.98
CA LYS A 6 10.93 -7.18 -10.00
C LYS A 6 10.31 -6.94 -8.62
N ASP A 7 10.85 -7.60 -7.60
CA ASP A 7 10.43 -7.35 -6.22
C ASP A 7 10.64 -5.86 -5.89
N TRP A 8 9.55 -5.17 -5.59
CA TRP A 8 9.58 -3.78 -5.13
C TRP A 8 9.63 -3.76 -3.61
N ILE A 9 10.75 -3.33 -3.07
CA ILE A 9 10.98 -3.19 -1.64
C ILE A 9 11.12 -1.70 -1.34
N TYR A 10 10.23 -1.18 -0.49
CA TYR A 10 10.30 0.19 -0.01
C TYR A 10 10.81 0.20 1.44
N PRO A 11 12.02 0.71 1.70
CA PRO A 11 12.42 0.99 3.07
C PRO A 11 11.64 2.22 3.55
N PHE A 12 10.88 2.08 4.65
CA PHE A 12 10.13 3.17 5.25
C PHE A 12 10.23 3.11 6.77
N LYS A 13 9.81 4.20 7.43
CA LYS A 13 9.62 4.24 8.88
C LYS A 13 8.17 4.57 9.18
N ILE A 14 7.62 3.93 10.21
CA ILE A 14 6.26 4.19 10.66
C ILE A 14 6.17 5.64 11.16
N GLY A 15 5.16 6.37 10.69
CA GLY A 15 4.90 7.76 11.06
C GLY A 15 5.68 8.80 10.26
N GLU A 16 6.58 8.40 9.36
CA GLU A 16 7.33 9.32 8.48
C GLU A 16 6.82 9.20 7.04
N GLU A 17 6.55 10.34 6.39
CA GLU A 17 6.24 10.38 4.96
C GLU A 17 7.51 10.16 4.13
N PHE A 18 7.40 9.42 3.04
CA PHE A 18 8.47 9.24 2.06
C PHE A 18 7.91 9.23 0.64
N THR A 19 8.76 9.50 -0.35
CA THR A 19 8.39 9.44 -1.76
C THR A 19 8.88 8.13 -2.37
N ALA A 20 8.02 7.47 -3.13
CA ALA A 20 8.35 6.26 -3.86
C ALA A 20 7.62 6.16 -5.20
N LYS A 21 8.21 5.41 -6.13
CA LYS A 21 7.63 5.15 -7.45
C LYS A 21 6.89 3.83 -7.44
N GLY A 22 5.61 3.84 -7.79
CA GLY A 22 4.80 2.61 -7.86
C GLY A 22 4.94 1.87 -9.20
N PHE A 23 4.17 0.79 -9.34
CA PHE A 23 4.23 -0.11 -10.49
C PHE A 23 3.90 0.58 -11.82
N ASP A 24 2.99 1.54 -11.79
CA ASP A 24 2.57 2.37 -12.92
C ASP A 24 3.56 3.50 -13.26
N GLN A 25 4.72 3.54 -12.61
CA GLN A 25 5.74 4.57 -12.75
C GLN A 25 5.34 5.96 -12.21
N CYS A 26 4.21 6.10 -11.53
CA CYS A 26 3.84 7.34 -10.85
C CYS A 26 4.58 7.48 -9.51
N GLU A 27 5.11 8.68 -9.26
CA GLU A 27 5.67 9.04 -7.95
C GLU A 27 4.53 9.35 -6.97
N ARG A 28 4.65 8.76 -5.78
CA ARG A 28 3.69 8.87 -4.69
C ARG A 28 4.38 9.32 -3.43
N LYS A 29 3.73 10.19 -2.67
CA LYS A 29 4.04 10.42 -1.26
C LYS A 29 3.25 9.41 -0.44
N MET A 30 3.95 8.63 0.37
CA MET A 30 3.42 7.49 1.09
C MET A 30 3.69 7.67 2.59
N LEU A 31 2.71 7.31 3.41
CA LEU A 31 2.81 7.32 4.87
C LEU A 31 2.19 6.03 5.42
N TYR A 32 2.95 5.32 6.25
CA TYR A 32 2.45 4.17 7.00
C TYR A 32 2.33 4.53 8.48
N THR A 33 1.18 4.24 9.07
CA THR A 33 0.87 4.44 10.49
C THR A 33 0.32 3.16 11.10
N ILE A 34 0.32 3.07 12.43
CA ILE A 34 -0.29 1.97 13.16
C ILE A 34 -1.54 2.50 13.85
N LYS A 35 -2.66 1.78 13.72
CA LYS A 35 -3.93 2.08 14.39
C LYS A 35 -4.49 0.80 14.99
N GLY A 36 -4.33 0.64 16.30
CA GLY A 36 -4.62 -0.64 16.97
C GLY A 36 -3.74 -1.76 16.38
N ASP A 37 -4.36 -2.87 16.01
CA ASP A 37 -3.68 -4.04 15.43
C ASP A 37 -3.55 -3.98 13.90
N SER A 38 -3.74 -2.80 13.30
CA SER A 38 -3.73 -2.62 11.84
C SER A 38 -2.66 -1.62 11.41
N ILE A 39 -2.06 -1.88 10.26
CA ILE A 39 -1.24 -0.89 9.55
C ILE A 39 -2.16 -0.12 8.62
N VAL A 40 -2.07 1.21 8.65
CA VAL A 40 -2.78 2.11 7.74
C VAL A 40 -1.76 2.82 6.87
N GLU A 41 -1.85 2.57 5.58
CA GLU A 41 -1.13 3.28 4.53
C GLU A 41 -2.03 4.36 3.96
N ARG A 42 -1.46 5.54 3.71
CA ARG A 42 -2.05 6.57 2.85
C ARG A 42 -1.04 6.95 1.80
N TRP A 43 -1.50 7.10 0.56
CA TRP A 43 -0.67 7.71 -0.47
C TRP A 43 -1.48 8.63 -1.38
N HIS A 44 -0.76 9.59 -1.97
CA HIS A 44 -1.24 10.46 -3.04
C HIS A 44 -0.14 10.61 -4.08
N THR A 45 -0.51 10.80 -5.35
CA THR A 45 0.48 11.11 -6.39
C THR A 45 1.08 12.49 -6.16
N VAL A 46 2.39 12.63 -6.37
CA VAL A 46 3.10 13.90 -6.14
C VAL A 46 2.52 15.04 -6.99
N ASP A 47 2.04 14.72 -8.19
CA ASP A 47 1.41 15.65 -9.13
C ASP A 47 -0.12 15.82 -8.93
N ASN A 48 -0.71 15.12 -7.95
CA ASN A 48 -2.15 15.06 -7.69
C ASN A 48 -3.00 14.63 -8.90
N SER A 49 -2.44 13.82 -9.80
CA SER A 49 -3.16 13.26 -10.95
C SER A 49 -4.21 12.21 -10.58
N TRP A 50 -4.15 11.64 -9.37
CA TRP A 50 -5.09 10.64 -8.87
C TRP A 50 -5.64 11.01 -7.49
N PRO A 51 -6.85 10.54 -7.14
CA PRO A 51 -7.36 10.64 -5.77
C PRO A 51 -6.45 9.92 -4.78
N ASP A 52 -6.40 10.44 -3.56
CA ASP A 52 -5.75 9.77 -2.44
C ASP A 52 -6.28 8.34 -2.27
N GLU A 53 -5.38 7.42 -1.98
CA GLU A 53 -5.72 6.07 -1.58
C GLU A 53 -5.41 5.87 -0.10
N ILE A 54 -6.32 5.19 0.59
CA ILE A 54 -6.12 4.68 1.94
C ILE A 54 -6.20 3.16 1.90
N SER A 55 -5.15 2.52 2.40
CA SER A 55 -5.02 1.08 2.52
C SER A 55 -4.95 0.69 4.00
N THR A 56 -5.76 -0.27 4.43
CA THR A 56 -5.68 -0.86 5.78
C THR A 56 -5.29 -2.32 5.68
N TYR A 57 -4.26 -2.71 6.41
CA TYR A 57 -3.73 -4.06 6.47
C TYR A 57 -4.04 -4.68 7.84
N VAL A 58 -4.72 -5.82 7.84
CA VAL A 58 -5.07 -6.58 9.04
C VAL A 58 -4.50 -7.98 8.93
N VAL A 59 -3.74 -8.40 9.93
CA VAL A 59 -3.22 -9.78 10.03
C VAL A 59 -4.22 -10.62 10.81
N GLN A 60 -4.61 -11.77 10.26
CA GLN A 60 -5.55 -12.73 10.85
C GLN A 60 -4.95 -14.14 10.76
N GLY A 61 -4.27 -14.55 11.84
CA GLY A 61 -3.51 -15.80 11.88
C GLY A 61 -2.38 -15.78 10.85
N ASP A 62 -2.36 -16.77 9.96
CA ASP A 62 -1.39 -16.87 8.85
C ASP A 62 -1.82 -16.13 7.58
N ASN A 63 -2.85 -15.30 7.64
CA ASN A 63 -3.34 -14.54 6.49
C ASN A 63 -3.29 -13.03 6.76
N MET A 64 -3.27 -12.25 5.69
CA MET A 64 -3.40 -10.80 5.75
C MET A 64 -4.48 -10.34 4.78
N ILE A 65 -5.30 -9.38 5.21
CA ILE A 65 -6.29 -8.73 4.37
C ILE A 65 -5.86 -7.27 4.20
N GLN A 66 -5.74 -6.83 2.95
CA GLN A 66 -5.58 -5.41 2.61
C GLN A 66 -6.92 -4.89 2.07
N SER A 67 -7.46 -3.83 2.68
CA SER A 67 -8.62 -3.10 2.17
C SER A 67 -8.17 -1.73 1.65
N MET A 68 -8.39 -1.47 0.37
CA MET A 68 -8.04 -0.23 -0.33
C MET A 68 -9.30 0.58 -0.61
N VAL A 69 -9.23 1.89 -0.41
CA VAL A 69 -10.24 2.86 -0.85
C VAL A 69 -9.52 3.97 -1.62
N CYS A 70 -9.94 4.21 -2.86
CA CYS A 70 -9.42 5.28 -3.71
C CYS A 70 -10.61 5.95 -4.41
N GLY A 71 -10.89 7.21 -4.08
CA GLY A 71 -12.15 7.86 -4.46
C GLY A 71 -13.36 7.04 -3.99
N ASP A 72 -14.29 6.74 -4.91
CA ASP A 72 -15.50 5.95 -4.62
C ASP A 72 -15.29 4.42 -4.78
N ALA A 73 -14.09 4.00 -5.20
CA ALA A 73 -13.78 2.59 -5.41
C ALA A 73 -13.21 1.94 -4.15
N THR A 74 -13.69 0.74 -3.83
CA THR A 74 -13.16 -0.09 -2.75
C THR A 74 -12.70 -1.44 -3.30
N CYS A 75 -11.53 -1.90 -2.88
CA CYS A 75 -10.96 -3.19 -3.26
C CYS A 75 -10.40 -3.94 -2.04
N LYS A 76 -10.43 -5.27 -2.07
CA LYS A 76 -9.80 -6.11 -1.05
C LYS A 76 -8.87 -7.13 -1.68
N LYS A 77 -7.68 -7.28 -1.09
CA LYS A 77 -6.71 -8.34 -1.42
C LYS A 77 -6.55 -9.25 -0.21
N PHE A 78 -6.52 -10.55 -0.48
CA PHE A 78 -6.33 -11.59 0.53
C PHE A 78 -4.99 -12.27 0.27
N PHE A 79 -4.10 -12.20 1.25
CA PHE A 79 -2.76 -12.76 1.18
C PHE A 79 -2.66 -13.95 2.14
N LYS A 80 -2.03 -15.02 1.66
CA LYS A 80 -1.65 -16.16 2.48
C LYS A 80 -0.16 -16.07 2.79
N ARG A 81 0.23 -16.27 4.04
CA ARG A 81 1.63 -16.32 4.44
C ARG A 81 2.34 -17.42 3.65
N LYS A 82 3.46 -17.05 3.04
CA LYS A 82 4.35 -18.01 2.39
C LYS A 82 5.31 -18.54 3.46
N ASN A 83 5.17 -19.82 3.78
CA ASN A 83 6.09 -20.57 4.65
C ASN A 83 7.34 -20.99 3.87
#